data_AF-A0A1V4SY83-F1
#
_entry.id   AF-A0A1V4SY83-F1
#
_cell.length_a   1.000
_cell.length_b   1.000
_cell.length_c   1.000
_cell.angle_alpha   90.00
_cell.angle_beta   90.00
_cell.angle_gamma   90.00
#
_symmetry.space_group_name_H-M   'P 1'
#
loop_
_entity.id
_entity.type
_entity.pdbx_description
1 polymer ?
#
loop_
_entity_poly.entity_id
_entity_poly.type
_entity_poly.pdbx_seq_one_letter_code
_entity_poly.pdbx_strand_id
1 'polypeptide(L)'
;MRYLWSCIGVLAVIYFIVINILGGRIYFSEVFLILGLIAIVISVFYNKILNVDFIKKHIKFIRGLIVACISIFIIFETMIIMYPKKSLEKSNVIIVLGAGLRGSIPSLTLRYRLDSTIEYVNKTDYNGKIIVSGGQGPGEDITEAEAMKNYLIDKGISSDRIIKEDKSTSTSENLRFSKEVIKNNLNYDVGKNITTTIITTDFHAMRSNMLAKRNGYENVELYTTSTEWYLIPNMYFREFFAFIKSLILDR
;
A
#
# COMPACT_ATOMS: atom_id res chain seq x y z
N MET A 1 29.95 -3.65 -17.96
CA MET A 1 28.64 -2.93 -18.04
C MET A 1 27.60 -3.64 -18.91
N ARG A 2 27.90 -4.10 -20.13
CA ARG A 2 26.96 -4.92 -20.93
C ARG A 2 26.36 -6.10 -20.17
N TYR A 3 27.21 -6.94 -19.58
CA TYR A 3 26.76 -8.13 -18.83
C TYR A 3 25.93 -7.78 -17.59
N LEU A 4 26.24 -6.66 -16.92
CA LEU A 4 25.44 -6.17 -15.79
C LEU A 4 23.99 -5.88 -16.21
N TRP A 5 23.77 -5.21 -17.34
CA TRP A 5 22.42 -4.96 -17.87
C TRP A 5 21.68 -6.25 -18.22
N SER A 6 22.40 -7.26 -18.75
CA SER A 6 21.80 -8.57 -19.02
C SER A 6 21.37 -9.26 -17.72
N CYS A 7 22.22 -9.26 -16.70
CA CYS A 7 21.90 -9.86 -15.40
C CYS A 7 20.72 -9.17 -14.74
N ILE A 8 20.72 -7.83 -14.66
CA ILE A 8 19.58 -7.06 -14.13
C ILE A 8 18.29 -7.39 -14.87
N GLY A 9 18.37 -7.42 -16.21
CA GLY A 9 17.20 -7.69 -17.04
C GLY A 9 16.62 -9.08 -16.82
N VAL A 10 17.46 -10.10 -16.82
CA VAL A 10 17.04 -11.50 -16.56
C VAL A 10 16.46 -11.64 -15.16
N LEU A 11 17.10 -11.07 -14.13
CA LEU A 11 16.60 -11.12 -12.75
C LEU A 11 15.24 -10.44 -12.60
N ALA A 12 15.01 -9.29 -13.26
CA ALA A 12 13.72 -8.61 -13.21
C ALA A 12 12.60 -9.40 -13.89
N VAL A 13 12.89 -10.07 -15.01
CA VAL A 13 11.92 -10.97 -15.68
C VAL A 13 11.64 -12.19 -14.82
N ILE A 14 12.67 -12.82 -14.24
CA ILE A 14 12.48 -13.95 -13.31
C ILE A 14 11.65 -13.51 -12.11
N TYR A 15 11.94 -12.33 -11.54
CA TYR A 15 11.18 -11.79 -10.42
C TYR A 15 9.70 -11.63 -10.77
N PHE A 16 9.39 -11.01 -11.91
CA PHE A 16 8.01 -10.89 -12.42
C PHE A 16 7.30 -12.26 -12.52
N ILE A 17 7.96 -13.26 -13.10
CA ILE A 17 7.40 -14.61 -13.26
C ILE A 17 7.14 -15.23 -11.88
N VAL A 18 8.16 -15.23 -10.99
CA VAL A 18 8.09 -15.87 -9.68
C VAL A 18 6.98 -15.28 -8.82
N ILE A 19 6.87 -13.95 -8.71
CA ILE A 19 5.85 -13.34 -7.84
C ILE A 19 4.43 -13.57 -8.36
N ASN A 20 4.24 -13.70 -9.68
CA ASN A 20 2.93 -14.01 -10.24
C ASN A 20 2.56 -15.49 -10.13
N ILE A 21 3.54 -16.39 -10.10
CA ILE A 21 3.31 -17.81 -9.80
C ILE A 21 2.94 -17.98 -8.32
N LEU A 22 3.71 -17.39 -7.41
CA LEU A 22 3.49 -17.54 -5.97
C LEU A 22 2.24 -16.79 -5.50
N GLY A 23 2.07 -15.56 -5.98
CA GLY A 23 1.05 -14.64 -5.53
C GLY A 23 -0.21 -14.62 -6.39
N GLY A 24 -0.32 -15.41 -7.46
CA GLY A 24 -1.32 -15.17 -8.50
C GLY A 24 -1.07 -13.83 -9.21
N ARG A 25 -2.05 -13.28 -9.94
CA ARG A 25 -1.87 -12.01 -10.64
C ARG A 25 -1.58 -10.86 -9.64
N ILE A 26 -0.33 -10.38 -9.62
CA ILE A 26 0.11 -9.25 -8.79
C ILE A 26 0.04 -7.96 -9.60
N TYR A 27 -0.84 -7.05 -9.20
CA TYR A 27 -0.93 -5.74 -9.82
C TYR A 27 0.38 -4.97 -9.72
N PHE A 28 0.71 -4.25 -10.80
CA PHE A 28 1.92 -3.42 -10.97
C PHE A 28 3.22 -4.21 -11.20
N SER A 29 3.19 -5.55 -11.14
CA SER A 29 4.36 -6.38 -11.37
C SER A 29 4.89 -6.30 -12.81
N GLU A 30 4.04 -5.95 -13.77
CA GLU A 30 4.37 -5.80 -15.18
C GLU A 30 5.49 -4.79 -15.43
N VAL A 31 5.71 -3.84 -14.50
CA VAL A 31 6.82 -2.90 -14.58
C VAL A 31 8.18 -3.61 -14.55
N PHE A 32 8.32 -4.68 -13.77
CA PHE A 32 9.57 -5.45 -13.70
C PHE A 32 9.81 -6.24 -14.99
N LEU A 33 8.75 -6.73 -15.64
CA LEU A 33 8.85 -7.33 -16.97
C LEU A 33 9.34 -6.30 -17.99
N ILE A 34 8.70 -5.13 -18.05
CA ILE A 34 9.04 -4.07 -19.01
C ILE A 34 10.47 -3.58 -18.79
N LEU A 35 10.84 -3.23 -17.55
CA LEU A 35 12.20 -2.80 -17.21
C LEU A 35 13.23 -3.89 -17.48
N GLY A 36 12.88 -5.16 -17.23
CA GLY A 36 13.71 -6.31 -17.50
C GLY A 36 14.02 -6.45 -19.00
N LEU A 37 12.99 -6.38 -19.84
CA LEU A 37 13.13 -6.43 -21.30
C LEU A 37 13.94 -5.25 -21.84
N ILE A 38 13.69 -4.02 -21.34
CA ILE A 38 14.48 -2.84 -21.71
C ILE A 38 15.96 -3.04 -21.35
N ALA A 39 16.27 -3.56 -20.16
CA ALA A 39 17.64 -3.83 -19.74
C ALA A 39 18.34 -4.88 -20.63
N ILE A 40 17.62 -5.91 -21.06
CA ILE A 40 18.13 -6.92 -22.02
C ILE A 40 18.42 -6.26 -23.38
N VAL A 41 17.52 -5.43 -23.90
CA VAL A 41 17.73 -4.68 -25.16
C VAL A 41 18.95 -3.76 -25.04
N ILE A 42 19.08 -3.01 -23.94
CA ILE A 42 20.27 -2.18 -23.66
C ILE A 42 21.55 -3.02 -23.65
N SER A 43 21.51 -4.23 -23.10
CA SER A 43 22.65 -5.14 -23.10
C SER A 43 23.03 -5.60 -24.51
N VAL A 44 22.07 -6.04 -25.32
CA VAL A 44 22.32 -6.52 -26.69
C VAL A 44 22.91 -5.41 -27.56
N PHE A 45 22.37 -4.20 -27.44
CA PHE A 45 22.78 -3.06 -28.26
C PHE A 45 23.76 -2.10 -27.55
N TYR A 46 24.40 -2.52 -26.45
CA TYR A 46 25.18 -1.66 -25.55
C TYR A 46 26.17 -0.74 -26.27
N ASN A 47 27.02 -1.32 -27.12
CA ASN A 47 28.03 -0.55 -27.85
C ASN A 47 27.41 0.37 -28.92
N LYS A 48 26.31 -0.04 -29.56
CA LYS A 48 25.61 0.80 -30.55
C LYS A 48 24.95 1.99 -29.88
N ILE A 49 24.25 1.77 -28.76
CA ILE A 49 23.60 2.82 -27.96
C ILE A 49 24.62 3.83 -27.45
N LEU A 50 25.72 3.37 -26.83
CA LEU A 50 26.77 4.27 -26.36
C LEU A 50 27.51 5.01 -27.47
N ASN A 51 27.42 4.52 -28.72
CA ASN A 51 28.05 5.17 -29.85
C ASN A 51 27.22 6.29 -30.50
N VAL A 52 25.94 6.42 -30.15
CA VAL A 52 25.08 7.51 -30.61
C VAL A 52 25.63 8.85 -30.12
N ASP A 53 25.84 9.81 -31.02
CA ASP A 53 26.49 11.09 -30.72
C ASP A 53 25.82 11.88 -29.61
N PHE A 54 24.49 11.89 -29.58
CA PHE A 54 23.71 12.49 -28.50
C PHE A 54 24.04 11.86 -27.13
N ILE A 55 24.09 10.52 -27.07
CA ILE A 55 24.38 9.79 -25.83
C ILE A 55 25.81 10.06 -25.38
N LYS A 56 26.79 9.99 -26.30
CA LYS A 56 28.19 10.33 -26.00
C LYS A 56 28.32 11.74 -25.42
N LYS A 57 27.68 12.73 -26.06
CA LYS A 57 27.71 14.13 -25.65
C LYS A 57 27.09 14.33 -24.26
N HIS A 58 26.11 13.53 -23.86
CA HIS A 58 25.31 13.76 -22.65
C HIS A 58 25.47 12.69 -21.56
N ILE A 59 26.37 11.71 -21.73
CA ILE A 59 26.47 10.54 -20.84
C ILE A 59 26.75 10.92 -19.37
N LYS A 60 27.56 11.96 -19.12
CA LYS A 60 27.84 12.44 -17.75
C LYS A 60 26.58 13.02 -17.09
N PHE A 61 25.83 13.81 -17.84
CA PHE A 61 24.56 14.40 -17.38
C PHE A 61 23.50 13.30 -17.14
N ILE A 62 23.33 12.37 -18.09
CA ILE A 62 22.40 11.24 -17.96
C ILE A 62 22.74 10.40 -16.72
N ARG A 63 24.02 10.09 -16.49
CA ARG A 63 24.47 9.38 -15.28
C ARG A 63 24.15 10.17 -14.01
N GLY A 64 24.39 11.48 -14.00
CA GLY A 64 24.04 12.34 -12.88
C GLY A 64 22.54 12.31 -12.57
N LEU A 65 21.70 12.38 -13.60
CA LEU A 65 20.24 12.29 -13.46
C LEU A 65 19.80 10.94 -12.91
N ILE A 66 20.35 9.83 -13.42
CA ILE A 66 20.05 8.48 -12.92
C ILE A 66 20.43 8.35 -11.44
N VAL A 67 21.62 8.82 -11.06
CA VAL A 67 22.07 8.80 -9.66
C VAL A 67 21.14 9.64 -8.80
N ALA A 68 20.74 10.85 -9.24
CA ALA A 68 19.80 11.68 -8.51
C ALA A 68 18.42 10.99 -8.32
N CYS A 69 17.87 10.37 -9.36
CA CYS A 69 16.61 9.64 -9.28
C CYS A 69 16.70 8.46 -8.29
N ILE A 70 17.78 7.67 -8.34
CA ILE A 70 17.99 6.55 -7.41
C ILE A 70 18.13 7.07 -5.98
N SER A 71 18.86 8.17 -5.76
CA SER A 71 19.01 8.77 -4.43
C SER A 71 17.67 9.24 -3.87
N ILE A 72 16.84 9.92 -4.68
CA ILE A 72 15.49 10.34 -4.27
C ILE A 72 14.64 9.13 -3.90
N PHE A 73 14.67 8.08 -4.72
CA PHE A 73 13.96 6.83 -4.44
C PHE A 73 14.41 6.21 -3.10
N ILE A 74 15.72 6.07 -2.87
CA ILE A 74 16.26 5.49 -1.62
C ILE A 74 15.88 6.32 -0.39
N ILE A 75 15.98 7.65 -0.47
CA ILE A 75 15.59 8.54 0.63
C ILE A 75 14.11 8.35 0.95
N PHE A 76 13.27 8.31 -0.08
CA PHE A 76 11.83 8.12 0.07
C PHE A 76 11.48 6.76 0.68
N GLU A 77 12.07 5.67 0.18
CA GLU A 77 11.84 4.34 0.74
C GLU A 77 12.32 4.26 2.19
N THR A 78 13.43 4.91 2.53
CA THR A 78 13.91 5.02 3.91
C THR A 78 12.88 5.70 4.81
N MET A 79 12.24 6.78 4.33
CA MET A 79 11.16 7.45 5.08
C MET A 79 9.96 6.53 5.32
N ILE A 80 9.55 5.73 4.34
CA ILE A 80 8.46 4.75 4.50
C ILE A 80 8.85 3.67 5.51
N ILE A 81 10.06 3.10 5.37
CA ILE A 81 10.53 2.00 6.22
C ILE A 81 10.60 2.44 7.68
N MET A 82 11.12 3.65 7.93
CA MET A 82 11.30 4.23 9.26
C MET A 82 10.01 4.83 9.85
N TYR A 83 8.92 4.89 9.09
CA TYR A 83 7.68 5.52 9.57
C TYR A 83 7.09 4.78 10.78
N PRO A 84 6.68 5.48 11.86
CA PRO A 84 6.04 4.86 13.02
C PRO A 84 4.73 4.14 12.62
N LYS A 85 4.62 2.85 12.95
CA LYS A 85 3.56 2.00 12.39
C LYS A 85 3.11 0.81 13.26
N LYS A 86 3.44 0.83 14.55
CA LYS A 86 3.12 -0.22 15.53
C LYS A 86 2.63 0.39 16.86
N SER A 87 1.81 1.43 16.77
CA SER A 87 1.26 2.10 17.95
C SER A 87 0.27 1.18 18.68
N LEU A 88 0.35 1.19 20.01
CA LEU A 88 -0.60 0.52 20.92
C LEU A 88 -1.32 1.53 21.82
N GLU A 89 -1.30 2.81 21.44
CA GLU A 89 -2.01 3.83 22.19
C GLU A 89 -3.52 3.58 22.19
N LYS A 90 -4.19 4.08 23.25
CA LYS A 90 -5.65 3.92 23.39
C LYS A 90 -6.35 4.61 22.24
N SER A 91 -7.16 3.85 21.53
CA SER A 91 -7.97 4.33 20.42
C SER A 91 -9.42 4.52 20.84
N ASN A 92 -10.10 5.51 20.26
CA ASN A 92 -11.55 5.63 20.34
C ASN A 92 -12.22 4.81 19.23
N VAL A 93 -11.64 4.81 18.03
CA VAL A 93 -12.18 4.12 16.84
C VAL A 93 -11.08 3.51 15.99
N ILE A 94 -11.30 2.29 15.52
CA ILE A 94 -10.42 1.62 14.57
C ILE A 94 -10.98 1.78 13.15
N ILE A 95 -10.13 2.08 12.17
CA ILE A 95 -10.43 1.98 10.74
C ILE A 95 -9.52 0.93 10.12
N VAL A 96 -10.09 -0.13 9.54
CA VAL A 96 -9.37 -1.14 8.76
C VAL A 96 -9.49 -0.80 7.29
N LEU A 97 -8.36 -0.55 6.63
CA LEU A 97 -8.34 -0.23 5.20
C LEU A 97 -8.36 -1.49 4.33
N GLY A 98 -9.18 -1.47 3.28
CA GLY A 98 -9.24 -2.50 2.25
C GLY A 98 -7.97 -2.67 1.39
N ALA A 99 -7.82 -3.86 0.78
CA ALA A 99 -6.62 -4.27 0.04
C ALA A 99 -6.88 -5.34 -1.04
N GLY A 100 -8.09 -5.39 -1.58
CA GLY A 100 -8.53 -6.27 -2.65
C GLY A 100 -9.07 -7.62 -2.19
N LEU A 101 -9.95 -8.19 -3.01
CA LEU A 101 -10.47 -9.55 -2.93
C LEU A 101 -10.05 -10.42 -4.13
N ARG A 102 -10.29 -11.72 -4.01
CA ARG A 102 -10.33 -12.70 -5.11
C ARG A 102 -11.72 -13.32 -5.12
N GLY A 103 -12.59 -12.84 -5.99
CA GLY A 103 -14.03 -13.11 -5.86
C GLY A 103 -14.54 -12.56 -4.54
N SER A 104 -14.90 -13.46 -3.61
CA SER A 104 -15.34 -13.11 -2.24
C SER A 104 -14.26 -13.27 -1.16
N ILE A 105 -13.06 -13.75 -1.50
CA ILE A 105 -12.02 -14.10 -0.53
C ILE A 105 -11.06 -12.94 -0.34
N PRO A 106 -10.74 -12.50 0.90
CA PRO A 106 -9.71 -11.49 1.15
C PRO A 106 -8.39 -11.81 0.47
N SER A 107 -7.77 -10.82 -0.18
CA SER A 107 -6.39 -10.96 -0.67
C SER A 107 -5.44 -11.28 0.49
N LEU A 108 -4.24 -11.78 0.19
CA LEU A 108 -3.24 -12.06 1.22
C LEU A 108 -2.95 -10.83 2.08
N THR A 109 -2.84 -9.66 1.45
CA THR A 109 -2.65 -8.38 2.13
C THR A 109 -3.84 -8.01 3.01
N LEU A 110 -5.07 -8.19 2.52
CA LEU A 110 -6.27 -7.88 3.29
C LEU A 110 -6.41 -8.79 4.50
N ARG A 111 -6.15 -10.09 4.32
CA ARG A 111 -6.14 -11.08 5.40
C ARG A 111 -5.15 -10.69 6.51
N TYR A 112 -3.93 -10.30 6.18
CA TYR A 112 -2.95 -9.87 7.19
C TYR A 112 -3.37 -8.61 7.95
N ARG A 113 -4.09 -7.68 7.31
CA ARG A 113 -4.67 -6.52 8.00
C ARG A 113 -5.77 -6.93 8.97
N LEU A 114 -6.60 -7.90 8.59
CA LEU A 114 -7.65 -8.44 9.45
C LEU A 114 -7.07 -9.23 10.63
N ASP A 115 -6.04 -10.04 10.39
CA ASP A 115 -5.31 -10.75 11.45
C ASP A 115 -4.65 -9.76 12.43
N SER A 116 -4.01 -8.70 11.93
CA SER A 116 -3.48 -7.62 12.78
C SER A 116 -4.56 -6.79 13.48
N THR A 117 -5.79 -6.74 12.93
CA THR A 117 -6.92 -6.12 13.64
C THR A 117 -7.26 -6.91 14.90
N ILE A 118 -7.33 -8.24 14.78
CA ILE A 118 -7.59 -9.13 15.91
C ILE A 118 -6.44 -9.04 16.93
N GLU A 119 -5.19 -9.05 16.45
CA GLU A 119 -4.00 -8.88 17.29
C GLU A 119 -4.03 -7.56 18.08
N TYR A 120 -4.33 -6.44 17.42
CA TYR A 120 -4.43 -5.14 18.06
C TYR A 120 -5.55 -5.11 19.10
N VAL A 121 -6.74 -5.63 18.76
CA VAL A 121 -7.88 -5.70 19.66
C VAL A 121 -7.52 -6.46 20.93
N ASN A 122 -6.85 -7.60 20.80
CA ASN A 122 -6.44 -8.42 21.94
C ASN A 122 -5.32 -7.77 22.76
N LYS A 123 -4.34 -7.12 22.12
CA LYS A 123 -3.21 -6.48 22.82
C LYS A 123 -3.59 -5.23 23.61
N THR A 124 -4.67 -4.56 23.20
CA THR A 124 -5.10 -3.28 23.78
C THR A 124 -6.39 -3.40 24.59
N ASP A 125 -6.95 -4.61 24.70
CA ASP A 125 -8.28 -4.89 25.25
C ASP A 125 -9.36 -3.98 24.63
N TYR A 126 -9.20 -3.64 23.34
CA TYR A 126 -10.08 -2.70 22.67
C TYR A 126 -11.47 -3.29 22.53
N ASN A 127 -12.48 -2.60 23.07
CA ASN A 127 -13.89 -3.01 23.04
C ASN A 127 -14.79 -2.07 22.21
N GLY A 128 -14.22 -1.05 21.57
CA GLY A 128 -14.95 -0.07 20.77
C GLY A 128 -15.35 -0.55 19.37
N LYS A 129 -15.74 0.42 18.52
CA LYS A 129 -16.23 0.18 17.16
C LYS A 129 -15.09 0.11 16.14
N ILE A 130 -15.21 -0.85 15.23
CA ILE A 130 -14.27 -1.12 14.15
C ILE A 130 -14.97 -0.80 12.84
N ILE A 131 -14.43 0.16 12.09
CA ILE A 131 -14.90 0.52 10.78
C ILE A 131 -14.08 -0.24 9.76
N VAL A 132 -14.73 -1.08 8.95
CA VAL A 132 -14.10 -1.77 7.83
C VAL A 132 -14.45 -1.01 6.55
N SER A 133 -13.44 -0.47 5.87
CA SER A 133 -13.62 0.50 4.78
C SER A 133 -12.99 0.04 3.47
N GLY A 134 -13.84 -0.18 2.48
CA GLY A 134 -13.48 -0.58 1.12
C GLY A 134 -14.72 -0.97 0.30
N GLY A 135 -14.86 -0.37 -0.88
CA GLY A 135 -15.91 -0.69 -1.85
C GLY A 135 -15.66 -1.98 -2.63
N GLN A 136 -16.28 -2.08 -3.81
CA GLN A 136 -16.14 -3.24 -4.70
C GLN A 136 -15.27 -2.91 -5.91
N GLY A 137 -14.19 -3.65 -6.07
CA GLY A 137 -13.25 -3.54 -7.17
C GLY A 137 -13.56 -4.48 -8.35
N PRO A 138 -12.85 -4.32 -9.48
CA PRO A 138 -12.99 -5.22 -10.62
C PRO A 138 -12.60 -6.67 -10.28
N GLY A 139 -13.48 -7.63 -10.58
CA GLY A 139 -13.24 -9.05 -10.32
C GLY A 139 -13.55 -9.51 -8.89
N GLU A 140 -14.25 -8.68 -8.12
CA GLU A 140 -14.73 -8.98 -6.77
C GLU A 140 -16.24 -9.24 -6.80
N ASP A 141 -16.71 -10.26 -6.07
CA ASP A 141 -18.13 -10.64 -6.06
C ASP A 141 -18.95 -9.82 -5.03
N ILE A 142 -18.26 -9.33 -4.00
CA ILE A 142 -18.81 -8.54 -2.89
C ILE A 142 -17.87 -7.37 -2.61
N THR A 143 -18.31 -6.41 -1.80
CA THR A 143 -17.44 -5.31 -1.36
C THR A 143 -16.37 -5.81 -0.39
N GLU A 144 -15.20 -5.17 -0.40
CA GLU A 144 -14.14 -5.46 0.56
C GLU A 144 -14.65 -5.34 2.01
N ALA A 145 -15.45 -4.32 2.31
CA ALA A 145 -16.04 -4.11 3.64
C ALA A 145 -16.97 -5.25 4.08
N GLU A 146 -17.72 -5.86 3.17
CA GLU A 146 -18.53 -7.04 3.47
C GLU A 146 -17.63 -8.25 3.80
N ALA A 147 -16.62 -8.51 2.97
CA ALA A 147 -15.67 -9.59 3.21
C ALA A 147 -14.91 -9.41 4.54
N MET A 148 -14.47 -8.19 4.85
CA MET A 148 -13.80 -7.84 6.10
C MET A 148 -14.69 -8.08 7.32
N LYS A 149 -15.96 -7.64 7.26
CA LYS A 149 -16.93 -7.88 8.34
C LYS A 149 -17.12 -9.37 8.60
N ASN A 150 -17.35 -10.15 7.54
CA ASN A 150 -17.58 -11.59 7.65
C ASN A 150 -16.35 -12.30 8.24
N TYR A 151 -15.15 -11.92 7.82
CA TYR A 151 -13.91 -12.45 8.37
C TYR A 151 -13.75 -12.15 9.87
N LEU A 152 -13.98 -10.91 10.31
CA LEU A 152 -13.83 -10.55 11.72
C LEU A 152 -14.86 -11.25 12.63
N ILE A 153 -16.09 -11.45 12.13
CA ILE A 153 -17.13 -12.21 12.84
C ILE A 153 -16.73 -13.68 12.98
N ASP A 154 -16.23 -14.31 11.91
CA ASP A 154 -15.68 -15.68 11.96
C ASP A 154 -14.57 -15.82 13.01
N LYS A 155 -13.79 -14.75 13.22
CA LYS A 155 -12.72 -14.69 14.23
C LYS A 155 -13.18 -14.24 15.62
N GLY A 156 -14.48 -14.16 15.86
CA GLY A 156 -15.05 -13.93 17.19
C GLY A 156 -15.23 -12.46 17.57
N ILE A 157 -15.03 -11.52 16.65
CA ILE A 157 -15.40 -10.12 16.90
C ILE A 157 -16.92 -9.99 16.77
N SER A 158 -17.56 -9.49 17.82
CA SER A 158 -19.02 -9.31 17.82
C SER A 158 -19.50 -8.40 16.68
N SER A 159 -20.56 -8.81 15.99
CA SER A 159 -21.05 -8.13 14.78
C SER A 159 -21.51 -6.70 15.04
N ASP A 160 -22.00 -6.39 16.25
CA ASP A 160 -22.43 -5.04 16.62
C ASP A 160 -21.26 -4.07 16.72
N ARG A 161 -20.02 -4.57 16.90
CA ARG A 161 -18.81 -3.74 16.95
C ARG A 161 -18.34 -3.31 15.57
N ILE A 162 -18.78 -3.96 14.50
CA ILE A 162 -18.25 -3.74 13.15
C ILE A 162 -19.24 -2.89 12.34
N ILE A 163 -18.74 -1.77 11.82
CA ILE A 163 -19.50 -0.89 10.93
C ILE A 163 -18.84 -0.92 9.55
N LYS A 164 -19.63 -1.09 8.50
CA LYS A 164 -19.11 -1.12 7.12
C LYS A 164 -19.13 0.27 6.50
N GLU A 165 -18.11 0.54 5.71
CA GLU A 165 -18.09 1.59 4.69
C GLU A 165 -17.73 0.92 3.35
N ASP A 166 -18.68 0.85 2.42
CA ASP A 166 -18.61 0.00 1.23
C ASP A 166 -18.73 0.76 -0.10
N LYS A 167 -18.45 2.07 -0.10
CA LYS A 167 -18.59 2.95 -1.28
C LYS A 167 -17.28 3.44 -1.83
N SER A 168 -16.21 3.37 -1.05
CA SER A 168 -14.91 3.91 -1.38
C SER A 168 -14.20 3.14 -2.51
N THR A 169 -13.54 3.89 -3.39
CA THR A 169 -12.72 3.34 -4.50
C THR A 169 -11.24 3.72 -4.39
N SER A 170 -10.88 4.47 -3.35
CA SER A 170 -9.51 4.92 -3.09
C SER A 170 -9.27 5.12 -1.60
N THR A 171 -8.00 5.09 -1.16
CA THR A 171 -7.64 5.34 0.24
C THR A 171 -8.13 6.69 0.76
N SER A 172 -8.17 7.73 -0.08
CA SER A 172 -8.70 9.04 0.32
C SER A 172 -10.20 8.97 0.58
N GLU A 173 -10.94 8.25 -0.27
CA GLU A 173 -12.37 8.01 -0.08
C GLU A 173 -12.66 7.12 1.12
N ASN A 174 -11.83 6.10 1.38
CA ASN A 174 -11.95 5.27 2.59
C ASN A 174 -12.00 6.17 3.83
N LEU A 175 -11.06 7.11 3.92
CA LEU A 175 -10.94 8.02 5.06
C LEU A 175 -12.07 9.06 5.07
N ARG A 176 -12.41 9.64 3.93
CA ARG A 176 -13.51 10.60 3.82
C ARG A 176 -14.85 9.98 4.24
N PHE A 177 -15.16 8.79 3.75
CA PHE A 177 -16.43 8.13 4.04
C PHE A 177 -16.43 7.51 5.43
N SER A 178 -15.30 6.99 5.92
CA SER A 178 -15.17 6.55 7.31
C SER A 178 -15.40 7.69 8.29
N LYS A 179 -14.95 8.92 7.98
CA LYS A 179 -15.25 10.10 8.80
C LYS A 179 -16.75 10.35 8.92
N GLU A 180 -17.50 10.24 7.82
CA GLU A 180 -18.96 10.39 7.86
C GLU A 180 -19.63 9.27 8.66
N VAL A 181 -19.14 8.04 8.57
CA VAL A 181 -19.60 6.91 9.40
C VAL A 181 -19.34 7.19 10.88
N ILE A 182 -18.14 7.65 11.25
CA ILE A 182 -17.79 8.02 12.63
C ILE A 182 -18.75 9.09 13.16
N LYS A 183 -18.99 10.13 12.37
CA LYS A 183 -19.88 11.23 12.75
C LYS A 183 -21.33 10.77 12.93
N ASN A 184 -21.87 10.03 11.96
CA ASN A 184 -23.29 9.69 11.94
C ASN A 184 -23.65 8.53 12.89
N ASN A 185 -22.73 7.58 13.10
CA ASN A 185 -23.01 6.39 13.92
C ASN A 185 -22.49 6.51 15.35
N LEU A 186 -21.41 7.26 15.59
CA LEU A 186 -20.74 7.36 16.89
C LEU A 186 -20.87 8.74 17.54
N ASN A 187 -21.39 9.73 16.81
CA ASN A 187 -21.45 11.13 17.24
C ASN A 187 -20.07 11.67 17.67
N TYR A 188 -19.03 11.20 16.99
CA TYR A 188 -17.65 11.61 17.17
C TYR A 188 -17.20 12.50 16.03
N ASP A 189 -16.28 13.42 16.32
CA ASP A 189 -15.66 14.29 15.33
C ASP A 189 -14.16 13.97 15.27
N VAL A 190 -13.71 13.49 14.12
CA VAL A 190 -12.30 13.12 13.88
C VAL A 190 -11.36 14.34 13.96
N GLY A 191 -11.90 15.56 13.83
CA GLY A 191 -11.18 16.81 14.01
C GLY A 191 -11.23 17.35 15.44
N LYS A 192 -11.47 16.49 16.43
CA LYS A 192 -11.45 16.81 17.86
C LYS A 192 -10.66 15.76 18.62
N ASN A 193 -10.77 15.78 19.95
CA ASN A 193 -10.09 14.89 20.91
C ASN A 193 -10.54 13.41 20.84
N ILE A 194 -10.61 12.80 19.65
CA ILE A 194 -10.69 11.36 19.46
C ILE A 194 -9.43 10.86 18.76
N THR A 195 -8.92 9.72 19.21
CA THR A 195 -7.81 9.00 18.59
C THR A 195 -8.34 7.93 17.65
N THR A 196 -8.01 8.05 16.37
CA THR A 196 -8.34 7.04 15.35
C THR A 196 -7.14 6.16 15.06
N THR A 197 -7.27 4.85 15.26
CA THR A 197 -6.22 3.91 14.83
C THR A 197 -6.54 3.39 13.44
N ILE A 198 -5.61 3.57 12.50
CA ILE A 198 -5.72 3.02 11.16
C ILE A 198 -4.91 1.73 11.09
N ILE A 199 -5.59 0.65 10.67
CA ILE A 199 -4.98 -0.66 10.45
C ILE A 199 -4.76 -0.89 8.96
N THR A 200 -3.50 -1.08 8.59
CA THR A 200 -3.04 -1.16 7.19
C THR A 200 -1.74 -1.97 7.07
N THR A 201 -1.07 -1.93 5.92
CA THR A 201 0.27 -2.53 5.72
C THR A 201 1.39 -1.53 6.01
N ASP A 202 2.55 -2.07 6.37
CA ASP A 202 3.74 -1.33 6.75
C ASP A 202 4.24 -0.32 5.71
N PHE A 203 4.29 -0.71 4.43
CA PHE A 203 4.66 0.19 3.34
C PHE A 203 3.62 1.31 3.15
N HIS A 204 2.35 1.05 3.52
CA HIS A 204 1.23 1.96 3.27
C HIS A 204 0.97 2.94 4.43
N ALA A 205 1.69 2.78 5.54
CA ALA A 205 1.52 3.52 6.79
C ALA A 205 1.61 5.04 6.59
N MET A 206 2.73 5.50 6.01
CA MET A 206 3.02 6.92 5.83
C MET A 206 1.98 7.62 4.95
N ARG A 207 1.56 6.98 3.83
CA ARG A 207 0.55 7.53 2.92
C ARG A 207 -0.83 7.59 3.58
N SER A 208 -1.19 6.53 4.32
CA SER A 208 -2.47 6.45 5.03
C SER A 208 -2.60 7.60 6.05
N ASN A 209 -1.56 7.87 6.84
CA ASN A 209 -1.59 8.98 7.79
C ASN A 209 -1.65 10.34 7.07
N MET A 210 -0.86 10.55 6.02
CA MET A 210 -0.93 11.80 5.24
C MET A 210 -2.35 12.07 4.73
N LEU A 211 -3.01 11.06 4.15
CA LEU A 211 -4.39 11.18 3.66
C LEU A 211 -5.39 11.37 4.80
N ALA A 212 -5.16 10.77 5.96
CA ALA A 212 -6.01 10.96 7.13
C ALA A 212 -5.94 12.40 7.62
N LYS A 213 -4.73 12.97 7.73
CA LYS A 213 -4.55 14.38 8.09
C LYS A 213 -5.26 15.32 7.12
N ARG A 214 -5.20 15.04 5.81
CA ARG A 214 -5.94 15.82 4.79
C ARG A 214 -7.45 15.75 4.94
N ASN A 215 -7.99 14.63 5.41
CA ASN A 215 -9.41 14.47 5.69
C ASN A 215 -9.83 15.03 7.07
N GLY A 216 -8.92 15.68 7.79
CA GLY A 216 -9.17 16.37 9.05
C GLY A 216 -9.09 15.48 10.29
N TYR A 217 -8.41 14.34 10.21
CA TYR A 217 -8.16 13.51 11.39
C TYR A 217 -7.01 14.10 12.24
N GLU A 218 -7.34 14.68 13.39
CA GLU A 218 -6.35 15.37 14.24
C GLU A 218 -5.42 14.41 15.00
N ASN A 219 -5.94 13.29 15.51
CA ASN A 219 -5.17 12.28 16.24
C ASN A 219 -5.27 10.93 15.54
N VAL A 220 -4.15 10.49 14.94
CA VAL A 220 -4.09 9.28 14.10
C VAL A 220 -2.95 8.40 14.57
N GLU A 221 -3.29 7.18 14.95
CA GLU A 221 -2.36 6.13 15.27
C GLU A 221 -2.33 5.09 14.16
N LEU A 222 -1.22 4.38 14.03
CA LEU A 222 -1.02 3.36 13.00
C LEU A 222 -0.62 2.04 13.63
N TYR A 223 -1.38 0.99 13.30
CA TYR A 223 -1.01 -0.38 13.61
C TYR A 223 -0.99 -1.20 12.32
N THR A 224 0.19 -1.66 11.93
CA THR A 224 0.38 -2.26 10.60
C THR A 224 0.82 -3.70 10.65
N THR A 225 0.62 -4.39 9.54
CA THR A 225 1.17 -5.73 9.28
C THR A 225 2.30 -5.68 8.27
N SER A 226 3.21 -6.64 8.33
CA SER A 226 4.31 -6.77 7.37
C SER A 226 3.83 -7.40 6.07
N THR A 227 4.43 -6.98 4.97
CA THR A 227 4.21 -7.62 3.65
C THR A 227 5.06 -8.86 3.48
N GLU A 228 4.56 -9.84 2.73
CA GLU A 228 5.34 -11.01 2.32
C GLU A 228 6.65 -10.61 1.63
N TRP A 229 7.76 -11.23 2.05
CA TRP A 229 9.10 -10.82 1.65
C TRP A 229 9.30 -10.74 0.13
N TYR A 230 8.68 -11.66 -0.64
CA TYR A 230 8.79 -11.69 -2.10
C TYR A 230 7.97 -10.58 -2.78
N LEU A 231 6.98 -10.00 -2.11
CA LEU A 231 6.18 -8.88 -2.60
C LEU A 231 6.81 -7.52 -2.27
N ILE A 232 7.76 -7.45 -1.34
CA ILE A 232 8.37 -6.20 -0.87
C ILE A 232 8.85 -5.31 -2.03
N PRO A 233 9.68 -5.77 -2.99
CA PRO A 233 10.15 -4.91 -4.07
C PRO A 233 9.02 -4.29 -4.87
N ASN A 234 7.99 -5.08 -5.23
CA ASN A 234 6.84 -4.57 -5.97
C ASN A 234 5.99 -3.59 -5.15
N MET A 235 5.73 -3.88 -3.88
CA MET A 235 4.83 -3.07 -3.05
C MET A 235 5.43 -1.72 -2.68
N TYR A 236 6.71 -1.68 -2.30
CA TYR A 236 7.41 -0.44 -1.98
C TYR A 236 7.61 0.42 -3.25
N PHE A 237 8.06 -0.19 -4.35
CA PHE A 237 8.18 0.52 -5.64
C PHE A 237 6.84 1.10 -6.12
N ARG A 238 5.74 0.35 -5.99
CA ARG A 238 4.39 0.88 -6.29
C ARG A 238 4.01 2.03 -5.36
N GLU A 239 4.32 1.91 -4.07
CA GLU A 239 3.96 2.90 -3.07
C GLU A 239 4.67 4.24 -3.29
N PHE A 240 5.92 4.24 -3.77
CA PHE A 240 6.62 5.45 -4.22
C PHE A 240 5.77 6.29 -5.20
N PHE A 241 5.30 5.66 -6.28
CA PHE A 241 4.46 6.35 -7.26
C PHE A 241 3.07 6.68 -6.72
N ALA A 242 2.46 5.79 -5.93
CA ALA A 242 1.15 6.02 -5.35
C ALA A 242 1.15 7.21 -4.38
N PHE A 243 2.23 7.38 -3.61
CA PHE A 243 2.41 8.52 -2.70
C PHE A 243 2.58 9.82 -3.46
N ILE A 244 3.44 9.86 -4.48
CA ILE A 244 3.61 11.04 -5.34
C ILE A 244 2.28 11.42 -6.00
N LYS A 245 1.55 10.43 -6.54
CA LYS A 245 0.20 10.63 -7.08
C LYS A 245 -0.73 11.24 -6.04
N SER A 246 -0.72 10.70 -4.82
CA SER A 246 -1.57 11.19 -3.73
C SER A 246 -1.21 12.61 -3.32
N LEU A 247 0.08 12.95 -3.26
CA LEU A 247 0.55 14.31 -2.94
C LEU A 247 -0.03 15.36 -3.89
N ILE A 248 -0.12 15.02 -5.18
CA ILE A 248 -0.49 15.94 -6.25
C ILE A 248 -2.00 15.93 -6.50
N LEU A 249 -2.63 14.75 -6.60
CA LEU A 249 -3.99 14.58 -7.10
C LEU A 249 -5.04 14.32 -6.02
N ASP A 250 -4.67 13.71 -4.89
CA ASP A 250 -5.63 13.35 -3.82
C ASP A 250 -5.68 14.45 -2.76
N ARG A 251 -6.15 15.63 -3.18
CA ARG A 251 -6.29 16.83 -2.33
C ARG A 251 -7.74 17.06 -1.91
#